data_AF-A0A3R6MD04-F1
#
_entry.id   AF-A0A3R6MD04-F1
#
_cell.length_a   1.000
_cell.length_b   1.000
_cell.length_c   1.000
_cell.angle_alpha   90.00
_cell.angle_beta   90.00
_cell.angle_gamma   90.00
#
_symmetry.space_group_name_H-M   'P 1'
#
loop_
_entity.id
_entity.type
_entity.pdbx_description
1 polymer ?
#
loop_
_entity_poly.entity_id
_entity_poly.type
_entity_poly.pdbx_seq_one_letter_code
_entity_poly.pdbx_strand_id
1 'polypeptide(L)'
;MFFKAYEEIYDLLNKENIYSDLEKSFITTVLSGCVYNIDTVNTQEAKTKIYKKIQSVEFQKMNIMGYPREYYWMPWHYDRLKSIPNILKCYEKRNRNYSENGFQLLKEYKKSKYT
;
A
#
# COMPACT_ATOMS: atom_id res chain seq x y z
N MET A 1 -12.65 -6.29 2.49
CA MET A 1 -11.60 -5.49 1.80
C MET A 1 -11.10 -6.32 0.62
N PHE A 2 -10.88 -5.73 -0.54
CA PHE A 2 -10.59 -6.46 -1.79
C PHE A 2 -9.38 -7.41 -1.72
N PHE A 3 -8.42 -7.15 -0.83
CA PHE A 3 -7.26 -8.03 -0.59
C PHE A 3 -7.60 -9.47 -0.24
N LYS A 4 -8.66 -9.69 0.55
CA LYS A 4 -9.06 -11.04 0.96
C LYS A 4 -9.45 -11.90 -0.25
N ALA A 5 -10.12 -11.29 -1.24
CA ALA A 5 -10.48 -11.99 -2.47
C ALA A 5 -9.24 -12.41 -3.27
N TYR A 6 -8.20 -11.55 -3.34
CA TYR A 6 -6.94 -11.93 -4.00
C TYR A 6 -6.19 -13.03 -3.26
N GLU A 7 -6.16 -12.97 -1.93
CA GLU A 7 -5.55 -14.02 -1.10
C GLU A 7 -6.27 -15.37 -1.27
N GLU A 8 -7.61 -15.38 -1.27
CA GLU A 8 -8.41 -16.58 -1.48
C GLU A 8 -8.26 -17.16 -2.88
N ILE A 9 -8.21 -16.31 -3.92
CA ILE A 9 -7.94 -16.75 -5.29
C ILE A 9 -6.53 -17.33 -5.37
N TYR A 10 -5.52 -16.68 -4.82
CA TYR A 10 -4.15 -17.20 -4.80
C TYR A 10 -4.07 -18.58 -4.14
N ASP A 11 -4.68 -18.73 -2.96
CA ASP A 11 -4.68 -19.99 -2.22
C ASP A 11 -5.44 -21.09 -3.00
N LEU A 12 -6.55 -20.76 -3.67
CA LEU A 12 -7.28 -21.67 -4.54
C LEU A 12 -6.46 -22.10 -5.76
N LEU A 13 -5.83 -21.16 -6.48
CA LEU A 13 -5.01 -21.46 -7.65
C LEU A 13 -3.83 -22.39 -7.31
N ASN A 14 -3.22 -22.19 -6.14
CA ASN A 14 -2.16 -23.07 -5.65
C ASN A 14 -2.71 -24.44 -5.22
N LYS A 15 -3.85 -24.47 -4.52
CA LYS A 15 -4.50 -25.73 -4.13
C LYS A 15 -4.85 -26.61 -5.32
N GLU A 16 -5.34 -26.01 -6.40
CA GLU A 16 -5.68 -26.71 -7.64
C GLU A 16 -4.46 -26.96 -8.55
N ASN A 17 -3.25 -26.55 -8.15
CA ASN A 17 -2.00 -26.67 -8.91
C ASN A 17 -2.03 -26.02 -10.31
N ILE A 18 -2.77 -24.92 -10.46
CA ILE A 18 -2.90 -24.17 -11.73
C ILE A 18 -2.31 -22.75 -11.67
N TYR A 19 -1.69 -22.38 -10.54
CA TYR A 19 -1.13 -21.03 -10.38
C TYR A 19 -0.04 -20.74 -11.41
N SER A 20 0.85 -21.69 -11.72
CA SER A 20 1.94 -21.48 -12.69
C SER A 20 1.43 -21.05 -14.07
N ASP A 21 0.31 -21.60 -14.50
CA ASP A 21 -0.27 -21.34 -15.83
C ASP A 21 -0.97 -19.97 -15.88
N LEU A 22 -1.38 -19.46 -14.72
CA LEU A 22 -2.16 -18.23 -14.58
C LEU A 22 -1.39 -17.09 -13.88
N GLU A 23 -0.16 -17.32 -13.46
CA GLU A 23 0.63 -16.41 -12.62
C GLU A 23 0.65 -14.99 -13.19
N LYS A 24 1.01 -14.85 -14.47
CA LYS A 24 1.13 -13.53 -15.10
C LYS A 24 -0.20 -12.78 -15.14
N SER A 25 -1.30 -13.48 -15.42
CA SER A 25 -2.65 -12.92 -15.45
C SER A 25 -3.12 -12.54 -14.04
N PHE A 26 -2.83 -13.40 -13.06
CA PHE A 26 -3.12 -13.14 -11.65
C PHE A 26 -2.38 -11.90 -11.16
N ILE A 27 -1.06 -11.84 -11.34
CA ILE A 27 -0.22 -10.69 -10.96
C ILE A 27 -0.72 -9.40 -11.61
N THR A 28 -1.04 -9.44 -12.91
CA THR A 28 -1.58 -8.28 -13.64
C THR A 28 -2.90 -7.79 -13.03
N THR A 29 -3.79 -8.71 -12.70
CA THR A 29 -5.09 -8.41 -12.09
C THR A 29 -4.93 -7.80 -10.69
N VAL A 30 -4.09 -8.39 -9.84
CA VAL A 30 -3.85 -7.89 -8.48
C VAL A 30 -3.22 -6.50 -8.51
N LEU A 31 -2.23 -6.28 -9.38
CA LEU A 31 -1.59 -4.97 -9.54
C LEU A 31 -2.57 -3.89 -9.95
N SER A 32 -3.37 -4.16 -10.99
CA SER A 32 -4.39 -3.22 -11.47
C SER A 32 -5.42 -2.91 -10.39
N GLY A 33 -5.87 -3.92 -9.66
CA GLY A 33 -6.82 -3.74 -8.57
C GLY A 33 -6.26 -2.90 -7.42
N CYS A 34 -4.99 -3.12 -7.04
CA CYS A 34 -4.33 -2.32 -6.03
C CYS A 34 -4.25 -0.85 -6.44
N VAL A 35 -3.79 -0.55 -7.66
CA VAL A 35 -3.68 0.82 -8.17
C VAL A 35 -5.05 1.50 -8.24
N TYR A 36 -6.04 0.84 -8.84
CA TYR A 36 -7.41 1.36 -8.91
C TYR A 36 -7.98 1.71 -7.53
N ASN A 37 -7.81 0.83 -6.54
CA ASN A 37 -8.30 1.10 -5.19
C ASN A 37 -7.52 2.23 -4.50
N ILE A 38 -6.21 2.37 -4.74
CA ILE A 38 -5.43 3.50 -4.22
C ILE A 38 -5.95 4.82 -4.78
N ASP A 39 -6.26 4.86 -6.07
CA ASP A 39 -6.61 6.09 -6.78
C ASP A 39 -8.08 6.49 -6.57
N THR A 40 -8.98 5.55 -6.25
CA THR A 40 -10.41 5.82 -6.06
C THR A 40 -10.84 6.10 -4.62
N VAL A 41 -10.07 5.68 -3.61
CA VAL A 41 -10.41 6.02 -2.21
C VAL A 41 -10.10 7.49 -1.91
N ASN A 42 -11.04 8.16 -1.25
CA ASN A 42 -10.99 9.62 -1.06
C ASN A 42 -10.32 10.07 0.25
N THR A 43 -10.07 9.15 1.19
CA THR A 43 -9.49 9.52 2.49
C THR A 43 -8.05 9.06 2.63
N GLN A 44 -7.23 9.89 3.27
CA GLN A 44 -5.84 9.58 3.57
C GLN A 44 -5.71 8.33 4.46
N GLU A 45 -6.66 8.14 5.38
CA GLU A 45 -6.73 6.95 6.23
C GLU A 45 -6.95 5.68 5.42
N ALA A 46 -7.90 5.68 4.48
CA ALA A 46 -8.16 4.53 3.60
C ALA A 46 -6.94 4.20 2.73
N LYS A 47 -6.30 5.21 2.11
CA LYS A 47 -5.05 5.02 1.36
C LYS A 47 -3.97 4.39 2.23
N THR A 48 -3.81 4.88 3.46
CA THR A 48 -2.81 4.35 4.40
C THR A 48 -3.09 2.90 4.79
N LYS A 49 -4.36 2.51 4.98
CA LYS A 49 -4.74 1.10 5.23
C LYS A 49 -4.37 0.21 4.05
N ILE A 50 -4.63 0.66 2.82
CA ILE A 50 -4.25 -0.05 1.59
C ILE A 50 -2.74 -0.24 1.51
N TYR A 51 -1.96 0.84 1.69
CA TYR A 51 -0.49 0.78 1.66
C TYR A 51 0.08 -0.18 2.70
N LYS A 52 -0.42 -0.12 3.94
CA LYS A 52 0.01 -1.04 5.00
C LYS A 52 -0.32 -2.49 4.69
N LYS A 53 -1.50 -2.76 4.12
CA LYS A 53 -1.88 -4.13 3.72
C LYS A 53 -1.01 -4.65 2.58
N ILE A 54 -0.65 -3.81 1.60
CA ILE A 54 0.29 -4.21 0.53
C ILE A 54 1.66 -4.58 1.10
N GLN A 55 2.11 -3.91 2.18
CA GLN A 55 3.37 -4.22 2.85
C GLN A 55 3.28 -5.38 3.86
N SER A 56 2.09 -5.96 4.07
CA SER A 56 1.92 -7.02 5.06
C SER A 56 2.46 -8.37 4.55
N VAL A 57 2.90 -9.22 5.49
CA VAL A 57 3.45 -10.54 5.17
C VAL A 57 2.45 -11.39 4.39
N GLU A 58 1.17 -11.32 4.77
CA GLU A 58 0.08 -12.07 4.14
C GLU A 58 -0.12 -11.66 2.68
N PHE A 59 0.09 -10.39 2.34
CA PHE A 59 -0.01 -9.94 0.95
C PHE A 59 1.27 -10.24 0.16
N GLN A 60 2.43 -10.09 0.79
CA GLN A 60 3.73 -10.36 0.18
C GLN A 60 3.92 -11.85 -0.15
N LYS A 61 3.20 -12.78 0.50
CA LYS A 61 3.21 -14.22 0.17
C LYS A 61 2.89 -14.53 -1.30
N MET A 62 2.11 -13.66 -1.96
CA MET A 62 1.72 -13.81 -3.36
C MET A 62 2.83 -13.41 -4.34
N ASN A 63 3.96 -12.87 -3.85
CA ASN A 63 5.15 -12.51 -4.61
C ASN A 63 4.88 -11.66 -5.88
N ILE A 64 3.84 -10.83 -5.88
CA ILE A 64 3.44 -10.08 -7.09
C ILE A 64 4.49 -9.04 -7.55
N MET A 65 5.48 -8.73 -6.71
CA MET A 65 6.58 -7.77 -6.97
C MET A 65 7.95 -8.45 -7.15
N GLY A 66 7.98 -9.79 -7.25
CA GLY A 66 9.20 -10.60 -7.30
C GLY A 66 9.93 -10.64 -8.64
N TYR A 67 9.36 -10.01 -9.68
CA TYR A 67 9.87 -10.06 -11.05
C TYR A 67 10.52 -8.73 -11.45
N PRO A 68 11.40 -8.74 -12.49
CA PRO A 68 11.93 -7.50 -13.07
C PRO A 68 10.81 -6.66 -13.68
N ARG A 69 11.01 -5.34 -13.78
CA ARG A 69 9.99 -4.37 -14.20
C ARG A 69 9.39 -4.69 -15.57
N GLU A 70 10.18 -5.27 -16.47
CA GLU A 70 9.83 -5.62 -17.85
C GLU A 70 8.88 -6.83 -17.94
N TYR A 71 8.75 -7.61 -16.86
CA TYR A 71 7.82 -8.74 -16.79
C TYR A 71 6.36 -8.27 -16.84
N TYR A 72 6.09 -7.09 -16.30
CA TYR A 72 4.74 -6.59 -16.05
C TYR A 72 4.11 -5.96 -17.29
N TRP A 73 2.85 -6.32 -17.56
CA TRP A 73 2.06 -5.75 -18.66
C TRP A 73 1.95 -4.22 -18.57
N MET A 74 1.81 -3.70 -17.35
CA MET A 74 1.77 -2.27 -17.06
C MET A 74 2.89 -1.92 -16.05
N PRO A 75 4.09 -1.57 -16.53
CA PRO A 75 5.23 -1.28 -15.65
C PRO A 75 4.96 -0.14 -14.64
N TRP A 76 4.10 0.80 -14.98
CA TRP A 76 3.73 1.89 -14.09
C TRP A 76 2.91 1.42 -12.85
N HIS A 77 2.14 0.33 -12.96
CA HIS A 77 1.49 -0.28 -11.79
C HIS A 77 2.54 -0.85 -10.82
N TYR A 78 3.57 -1.51 -11.37
CA TYR A 78 4.71 -1.97 -10.58
C TYR A 78 5.40 -0.79 -9.89
N ASP A 79 5.74 0.26 -10.63
CA ASP A 79 6.42 1.45 -10.08
C ASP A 79 5.59 2.10 -8.96
N ARG A 80 4.27 2.19 -9.14
CA ARG A 80 3.32 2.70 -8.15
C ARG A 80 3.40 1.91 -6.85
N LEU A 81 3.32 0.58 -6.89
CA LEU A 81 3.40 -0.25 -5.70
C LEU A 81 4.82 -0.28 -5.10
N LYS A 82 5.86 -0.27 -5.94
CA LYS A 82 7.27 -0.24 -5.50
C LYS A 82 7.59 1.03 -4.70
N SER A 83 6.87 2.12 -4.96
CA SER A 83 7.03 3.39 -4.24
C SER A 83 6.42 3.42 -2.83
N ILE A 84 5.51 2.48 -2.50
CA ILE A 84 4.75 2.47 -1.23
C ILE A 84 5.63 2.56 0.02
N PRO A 85 6.75 1.83 0.16
CA PRO A 85 7.61 1.95 1.35
C PRO A 85 8.09 3.39 1.57
N ASN A 86 8.43 4.11 0.51
CA ASN A 86 8.87 5.50 0.60
C ASN A 86 7.71 6.44 0.94
N ILE A 87 6.52 6.20 0.38
CA ILE A 87 5.30 6.95 0.73
C ILE A 87 4.99 6.83 2.23
N LEU A 88 5.05 5.60 2.77
CA LEU A 88 4.81 5.36 4.20
C LEU A 88 5.84 6.07 5.08
N LYS A 89 7.13 6.02 4.72
CA LYS A 89 8.19 6.78 5.41
C LYS A 89 7.92 8.29 5.41
N CYS A 90 7.44 8.84 4.29
CA CYS A 90 7.05 10.25 4.22
C CYS A 90 5.89 10.58 5.15
N TYR A 91 4.89 9.71 5.25
CA TYR A 91 3.76 9.89 6.18
C TYR A 91 4.20 9.83 7.64
N GLU A 92 5.07 8.89 7.99
CA GLU A 92 5.63 8.79 9.34
C GLU A 92 6.45 10.03 9.71
N LYS A 93 7.29 10.53 8.80
CA LYS A 93 8.06 11.76 9.01
C LYS A 93 7.14 12.96 9.20
N ARG A 94 6.11 13.10 8.35
CA ARG A 94 5.10 14.16 8.48
C ARG A 94 4.40 14.10 9.83
N ASN A 95 3.92 12.92 10.24
CA ASN A 95 3.20 12.75 11.49
C ASN A 95 4.08 13.07 12.72
N ARG A 96 5.35 12.67 12.70
CA ARG A 96 6.34 13.04 13.74
C ARG A 96 6.50 14.57 13.86
N ASN A 97 6.72 15.24 12.73
CA ASN A 97 6.84 16.70 12.72
C ASN A 97 5.57 17.40 13.24
N TYR A 98 4.38 16.90 12.90
CA TYR A 98 3.13 17.43 13.43
C TYR A 98 3.00 17.20 14.94
N SER A 99 3.40 16.03 15.46
CA SER A 99 3.39 15.83 16.90
C SER A 99 4.37 16.79 17.60
N GLU A 100 5.62 16.87 17.15
CA GLU A 100 6.64 17.70 17.78
C GLU A 100 6.30 19.20 17.72
N ASN A 101 5.95 19.71 16.54
CA ASN A 101 5.65 21.13 16.36
C ASN A 101 4.25 21.52 16.82
N GLY A 102 3.27 20.62 16.72
CA GLY A 102 1.89 20.87 17.17
C GLY A 102 1.82 21.08 18.69
N PHE A 103 2.57 20.29 19.46
CA PHE A 103 2.70 20.52 20.91
C PHE A 103 3.40 21.84 21.22
N GLN A 104 4.37 22.26 20.41
CA GLN A 104 5.08 23.53 20.60
C GLN A 104 4.17 24.74 20.33
N LEU A 105 3.40 24.74 19.24
CA LEU A 105 2.41 25.80 18.95
C LEU A 105 1.34 25.91 20.06
N LEU A 106 0.88 24.78 20.62
CA LEU A 106 -0.07 24.78 21.73
C LEU A 106 0.53 25.35 23.03
N LYS A 107 1.82 25.09 23.29
CA LYS A 107 2.54 25.67 24.44
C LYS A 107 2.70 27.19 24.28
N GLU A 108 3.08 27.66 23.08
CA GLU A 108 3.23 29.08 22.77
C GLU A 108 1.88 29.81 22.85
N TYR A 109 0.82 29.23 22.30
CA TYR A 109 -0.53 29.78 22.39
C TYR A 109 -1.00 29.90 23.86
N LYS A 110 -0.79 28.88 24.69
CA LYS A 110 -1.09 28.97 26.12
C LYS A 110 -0.29 30.09 26.79
N LYS A 111 1.01 30.20 26.51
CA LYS A 111 1.87 31.24 27.11
C LYS A 111 1.40 32.65 26.75
N SER A 112 0.97 32.87 25.50
CA SER A 112 0.42 34.15 25.02
C SER A 112 -0.92 34.57 25.66
N LYS A 113 -1.67 33.63 26.28
CA LYS A 113 -2.93 33.94 26.97
C LYS A 113 -2.77 34.34 28.43
N TYR A 114 -1.60 34.11 29.01
CA TYR A 114 -1.30 34.39 30.43
C TYR A 114 -0.16 35.41 30.59
N THR A 115 0.17 36.14 29.51
CA THR A 115 1.07 37.30 29.50
C THR A 115 0.29 38.50 28.98
#